data_AF-A0A4P8J443-F1
#
_entry.id   AF-A0A4P8J443-F1
#
_cell.length_a   1.000
_cell.length_b   1.000
_cell.length_c   1.000
_cell.angle_alpha   90.00
_cell.angle_beta   90.00
_cell.angle_gamma   90.00
#
_symmetry.space_group_name_H-M   'P 1'
#
loop_
_entity.id
_entity.type
_entity.pdbx_description
1 polymer ?
#
loop_
_entity_poly.entity_id
_entity_poly.type
_entity_poly.pdbx_seq_one_letter_code
_entity_poly.pdbx_strand_id
1 'polypeptide(L)'
;MTYWSWAALGCAILLAALAVHSVLHQDRNTVFQLSPPMSTVRRLWLWWSCFWRQTLVVFPISAIAWMMTPSLALKVLTSMPDQVMHAPEWVRLVAMGLVWIGPIIVALWVVCPPLVGYVVYKAFDAHALATPIPFSFKHATLLGLTTMAWTTLGDFVVGWLTAPLPYRGVHLLAVLMYIAWGMYIVLPRQARRIAR
;
A
#
# COMPACT_ATOMS: atom_id res chain seq x y z
N MET A 1 10.42 -34.28 -5.36
CA MET A 1 11.31 -34.21 -4.19
C MET A 1 11.34 -32.78 -3.68
N THR A 2 10.55 -32.48 -2.66
CA THR A 2 10.33 -31.12 -2.12
C THR A 2 11.15 -30.93 -0.85
N TYR A 3 12.44 -30.61 -1.00
CA TYR A 3 13.28 -30.12 0.10
C TYR A 3 13.00 -28.63 0.32
N TRP A 4 11.75 -28.28 0.65
CA TRP A 4 11.48 -26.99 1.27
C TRP A 4 12.01 -27.10 2.70
N SER A 5 13.19 -26.52 2.92
CA SER A 5 13.90 -26.71 4.17
C SER A 5 13.06 -26.14 5.31
N TRP A 6 12.91 -26.92 6.36
CA TRP A 6 12.42 -26.45 7.65
C TRP A 6 13.15 -25.18 8.12
N ALA A 7 14.34 -24.90 7.57
CA ALA A 7 15.07 -23.65 7.74
C ALA A 7 14.38 -22.42 7.10
N ALA A 8 13.73 -22.53 5.95
CA ALA A 8 12.98 -21.41 5.36
C ALA A 8 11.73 -21.05 6.18
N LEU A 9 10.98 -22.08 6.61
CA LEU A 9 9.84 -21.91 7.52
C LEU A 9 10.31 -21.40 8.89
N GLY A 10 11.42 -21.94 9.40
CA GLY A 10 12.08 -21.51 10.62
C GLY A 10 12.50 -20.04 10.53
N CYS A 11 13.14 -19.61 9.44
CA CYS A 11 13.50 -18.21 9.20
C CYS A 11 12.28 -17.30 9.11
N ALA A 12 11.20 -17.72 8.44
CA ALA A 12 9.97 -16.94 8.35
C ALA A 12 9.29 -16.78 9.73
N ILE A 13 9.21 -17.85 10.51
CA ILE A 13 8.70 -17.83 11.89
C ILE A 13 9.62 -16.99 12.79
N LEU A 14 10.93 -17.11 12.63
CA LEU A 14 11.91 -16.34 13.39
C LEU A 14 11.83 -14.85 13.04
N LEU A 15 11.68 -14.50 11.76
CA LEU A 15 11.49 -13.12 11.30
C LEU A 15 10.15 -12.56 11.77
N ALA A 16 9.07 -13.35 11.74
CA ALA A 16 7.79 -12.95 12.30
C ALA A 16 7.87 -12.77 13.82
N ALA A 17 8.54 -13.69 14.52
CA ALA A 17 8.76 -13.62 15.97
C ALA A 17 9.67 -12.46 16.34
N LEU A 18 10.73 -12.18 15.59
CA LEU A 18 11.62 -11.03 15.77
C LEU A 18 10.92 -9.72 15.39
N ALA A 19 10.05 -9.71 14.38
CA ALA A 19 9.22 -8.57 14.06
C ALA A 19 8.25 -8.29 15.21
N VAL A 20 7.54 -9.31 15.72
CA VAL A 20 6.65 -9.20 16.88
C VAL A 20 7.42 -8.82 18.15
N HIS A 21 8.60 -9.39 18.39
CA HIS A 21 9.42 -9.12 19.57
C HIS A 21 10.05 -7.72 19.54
N SER A 22 10.58 -7.29 18.38
CA SER A 22 11.07 -5.92 18.20
C SER A 22 9.93 -4.91 18.32
N VAL A 23 8.75 -5.23 17.79
CA VAL A 23 7.51 -4.47 17.99
C VAL A 23 7.13 -4.33 19.46
N LEU A 24 7.28 -5.39 20.26
CA LEU A 24 6.96 -5.40 21.69
C LEU A 24 8.00 -4.65 22.54
N HIS A 25 9.28 -4.64 22.15
CA HIS A 25 10.37 -4.04 22.93
C HIS A 25 10.79 -2.63 22.50
N GLN A 26 10.33 -2.11 21.36
CA GLN A 26 10.75 -0.82 20.79
C GLN A 26 10.03 0.42 21.35
N ASP A 27 9.29 0.31 22.46
CA ASP A 27 8.55 1.45 23.03
C ASP A 27 9.46 2.51 23.67
N ARG A 28 10.75 2.25 23.89
CA ARG A 28 11.65 3.23 24.54
C ARG A 28 12.57 4.05 23.64
N ASN A 29 12.95 3.62 22.43
CA ASN A 29 14.10 4.24 21.72
C ASN A 29 14.03 4.37 20.18
N THR A 30 12.87 4.36 19.51
CA THR A 30 12.86 4.17 18.03
C THR A 30 12.28 5.29 17.16
N VAL A 31 12.89 5.41 15.98
CA VAL A 31 12.55 6.21 14.78
C VAL A 31 11.08 6.07 14.30
N PHE A 32 10.30 5.20 14.94
CA PHE A 32 8.93 4.80 14.61
C PHE A 32 7.91 5.09 15.74
N GLN A 33 8.23 5.99 16.66
CA GLN A 33 7.25 6.47 17.64
C GLN A 33 6.16 7.29 16.94
N LEU A 34 4.91 6.90 17.18
CA LEU A 34 3.76 7.79 17.00
C LEU A 34 3.78 8.79 18.16
N SER A 35 3.58 10.07 17.85
CA SER A 35 3.32 11.11 18.85
C SER A 35 1.84 11.49 18.76
N PRO A 36 1.06 11.39 19.86
CA PRO A 36 1.43 10.90 21.19
C PRO A 36 1.71 9.38 21.22
N PRO A 37 2.48 8.88 22.21
CA PRO A 37 2.76 7.45 22.36
C PRO A 37 1.47 6.65 22.57
N MET A 38 1.41 5.46 21.96
CA MET A 38 0.24 4.60 21.95
C MET A 38 0.58 3.15 22.18
N SER A 39 -0.27 2.47 22.97
CA SER A 39 -0.25 1.02 23.11
C SER A 39 -0.52 0.34 21.76
N THR A 40 0.03 -0.88 21.61
CA THR A 40 -0.14 -1.71 20.41
C THR A 40 -1.61 -1.90 20.03
N VAL A 41 -2.49 -2.10 21.01
CA VAL A 41 -3.94 -2.25 20.76
C VAL A 41 -4.54 -0.99 20.15
N ARG A 42 -4.20 0.20 20.69
CA ARG A 42 -4.68 1.48 20.13
C ARG A 42 -4.13 1.71 18.72
N ARG A 43 -2.86 1.36 18.47
CA ARG A 43 -2.27 1.40 17.11
C ARG A 43 -2.98 0.46 16.15
N LEU A 44 -3.34 -0.75 16.59
CA LEU A 44 -4.07 -1.72 15.78
C LEU A 44 -5.45 -1.19 15.40
N TRP A 45 -6.19 -0.60 16.34
CA TRP A 45 -7.48 0.04 16.05
C TRP A 45 -7.36 1.21 15.07
N LEU A 46 -6.35 2.06 15.24
CA LEU A 46 -6.08 3.15 14.29
C LEU A 46 -5.74 2.61 12.89
N TRP A 47 -4.85 1.62 12.82
CA TRP A 47 -4.50 0.95 11.56
C TRP A 47 -5.74 0.35 10.90
N TRP A 48 -6.58 -0.34 11.67
CA TRP A 48 -7.81 -0.96 11.19
C TRP A 48 -8.79 0.07 10.62
N SER A 49 -8.98 1.19 11.34
CA SER A 49 -9.79 2.32 10.88
C SER A 49 -9.25 2.92 9.57
N CYS A 50 -7.94 3.15 9.49
CA CYS A 50 -7.26 3.61 8.28
C CYS A 50 -7.42 2.61 7.13
N PHE A 51 -7.22 1.31 7.39
CA PHE A 51 -7.29 0.25 6.40
C PHE A 51 -8.67 0.19 5.75
N TRP A 52 -9.75 0.10 6.53
CA TRP A 52 -11.09 0.02 5.96
C TRP A 52 -11.49 1.26 5.16
N ARG A 53 -11.16 2.45 5.67
CA ARG A 53 -11.47 3.70 4.97
C ARG A 53 -10.72 3.80 3.64
N GLN A 54 -9.46 3.39 3.61
CA GLN A 54 -8.67 3.35 2.37
C GLN A 54 -9.23 2.30 1.40
N THR A 55 -9.52 1.10 1.88
CA THR A 55 -10.10 0.02 1.07
C THR A 55 -11.42 0.44 0.45
N LEU A 56 -12.31 1.10 1.20
CA LEU A 56 -13.59 1.60 0.69
C LEU A 56 -13.46 2.68 -0.39
N VAL A 57 -12.31 3.38 -0.48
CA VAL A 57 -12.03 4.36 -1.53
C VAL A 57 -11.33 3.71 -2.72
N VAL A 58 -10.25 2.99 -2.45
CA VAL A 58 -9.38 2.44 -3.49
C VAL A 58 -10.06 1.30 -4.23
N PHE A 59 -10.80 0.43 -3.53
CA PHE A 59 -11.47 -0.72 -4.14
C PHE A 59 -12.47 -0.33 -5.24
N PRO A 60 -13.47 0.55 -5.02
CA PRO A 60 -14.42 0.92 -6.08
C PRO A 60 -13.74 1.66 -7.23
N ILE A 61 -12.79 2.56 -6.96
CA ILE A 61 -12.04 3.28 -8.01
C ILE A 61 -11.25 2.30 -8.87
N SER A 62 -10.57 1.34 -8.23
CA SER A 62 -9.82 0.30 -8.93
C SER A 62 -10.75 -0.60 -9.73
N ALA A 63 -11.88 -1.03 -9.16
CA ALA A 63 -12.86 -1.86 -9.84
C ALA A 63 -13.41 -1.17 -11.10
N ILE A 64 -13.78 0.11 -11.00
CA ILE A 64 -14.22 0.91 -12.16
C ILE A 64 -13.10 1.00 -13.19
N ALA A 65 -11.86 1.30 -12.78
CA ALA A 65 -10.72 1.36 -13.69
C ALA A 65 -10.51 0.03 -14.41
N TRP A 66 -10.55 -1.10 -13.70
CA TRP A 66 -10.44 -2.44 -14.28
C TRP A 66 -11.57 -2.75 -15.26
N MET A 67 -12.82 -2.38 -14.94
CA MET A 67 -13.96 -2.60 -15.85
C MET A 67 -13.89 -1.73 -17.10
N MET A 68 -13.40 -0.49 -16.99
CA MET A 68 -13.28 0.42 -18.13
C MET A 68 -12.06 0.11 -19.01
N THR A 69 -11.01 -0.51 -18.45
CA THR A 69 -9.72 -0.74 -19.12
C THR A 69 -9.87 -1.48 -20.46
N PRO A 70 -10.57 -2.63 -20.59
CA PRO A 70 -10.66 -3.32 -21.88
C PRO A 70 -11.32 -2.48 -22.98
N SER A 71 -12.38 -1.74 -22.64
CA SER A 71 -13.09 -0.90 -23.61
C SER A 71 -12.28 0.31 -24.05
N LEU A 72 -11.56 0.94 -23.11
CA LEU A 72 -10.64 2.03 -23.42
C LEU A 72 -9.44 1.53 -24.21
N ALA A 73 -8.86 0.38 -23.82
CA ALA A 73 -7.74 -0.24 -24.49
C ALA A 73 -8.09 -0.60 -25.93
N LEU A 74 -9.26 -1.21 -26.16
CA LEU A 74 -9.73 -1.54 -27.50
C LEU A 74 -9.85 -0.28 -28.36
N LYS A 75 -10.48 0.78 -27.85
CA LYS A 75 -10.60 2.05 -28.59
C LYS A 75 -9.23 2.63 -28.96
N VAL A 76 -8.30 2.68 -28.01
CA VAL A 76 -6.96 3.21 -28.24
C VAL A 76 -6.19 2.36 -29.26
N LEU A 77 -6.29 1.04 -29.17
CA LEU A 77 -5.64 0.12 -30.13
C LEU A 77 -6.23 0.25 -31.53
N THR A 78 -7.55 0.41 -31.67
CA THR A 78 -8.19 0.60 -32.99
C THR A 78 -7.92 1.96 -33.61
N SER A 79 -7.53 2.95 -32.81
CA SER A 79 -7.18 4.30 -33.25
C SER A 79 -5.67 4.54 -33.23
N MET A 80 -4.86 3.49 -33.11
CA MET A 80 -3.42 3.61 -32.98
C MET A 80 -2.80 4.00 -34.35
N PRO A 81 -1.89 4.99 -34.40
CA PRO A 81 -1.26 5.40 -35.66
C PRO A 81 -0.43 4.28 -36.28
N ASP A 82 -0.40 4.20 -37.61
CA ASP A 82 0.39 3.21 -38.37
C ASP A 82 1.88 3.23 -37.99
N GLN A 83 2.41 4.39 -37.62
CA GLN A 83 3.79 4.56 -37.15
C GLN A 83 4.11 3.71 -35.91
N VAL A 84 3.13 3.52 -35.02
CA VAL A 84 3.29 2.69 -33.81
C VAL A 84 3.13 1.20 -34.14
N MET A 85 2.31 0.88 -35.13
CA MET A 85 2.11 -0.50 -35.60
C MET A 85 3.35 -1.06 -36.32
N HIS A 86 4.10 -0.19 -37.00
CA HIS A 86 5.36 -0.52 -37.67
C HIS A 86 6.61 -0.20 -36.84
N ALA A 87 6.45 0.24 -35.59
CA ALA A 87 7.57 0.50 -34.70
C ALA A 87 8.31 -0.81 -34.32
N PRO A 88 9.56 -0.72 -33.84
CA PRO A 88 10.25 -1.86 -33.26
C PRO A 88 9.41 -2.55 -32.18
N GLU A 89 9.50 -3.88 -32.09
CA GLU A 89 8.64 -4.70 -31.22
C GLU A 89 8.60 -4.21 -29.77
N TRP A 90 9.74 -3.81 -29.21
CA TRP A 90 9.81 -3.31 -27.84
C TRP A 90 9.00 -2.02 -27.63
N VAL A 91 8.97 -1.11 -28.63
CA VAL A 91 8.16 0.12 -28.57
C VAL A 91 6.68 -0.22 -28.56
N ARG A 92 6.28 -1.17 -29.41
CA ARG A 92 4.89 -1.65 -29.49
C ARG A 92 4.48 -2.32 -28.18
N LEU A 93 5.33 -3.15 -27.58
CA LEU A 93 5.07 -3.79 -26.29
C LEU A 93 4.91 -2.76 -25.16
N VAL A 94 5.76 -1.74 -25.11
CA VAL A 94 5.64 -0.64 -24.13
C VAL A 94 4.35 0.14 -24.35
N ALA A 95 4.02 0.49 -25.60
CA ALA A 95 2.78 1.21 -25.92
C ALA A 95 1.55 0.39 -25.54
N MET A 96 1.49 -0.89 -25.89
CA MET A 96 0.40 -1.78 -25.49
C MET A 96 0.32 -1.91 -23.98
N GLY A 97 1.45 -2.09 -23.29
CA GLY A 97 1.49 -2.13 -21.82
C GLY A 97 0.94 -0.87 -21.17
N LEU A 98 1.29 0.32 -21.69
CA LEU A 98 0.75 1.59 -21.22
C LEU A 98 -0.75 1.74 -21.49
N VAL A 99 -1.26 1.20 -22.61
CA VAL A 99 -2.69 1.20 -22.90
C VAL A 99 -3.46 0.34 -21.91
N TRP A 100 -2.92 -0.82 -21.52
CA TRP A 100 -3.56 -1.73 -20.58
C TRP A 100 -3.42 -1.29 -19.12
N ILE A 101 -2.26 -0.78 -18.72
CA ILE A 101 -1.95 -0.48 -17.31
C ILE A 101 -2.12 1.01 -17.00
N GLY A 102 -2.01 1.89 -17.99
CA GLY A 102 -2.11 3.34 -17.85
C GLY A 102 -3.37 3.83 -17.15
N PRO A 103 -4.58 3.37 -17.50
CA PRO A 103 -5.81 3.76 -16.81
C PRO A 103 -5.78 3.42 -15.32
N ILE A 104 -5.23 2.25 -14.97
CA ILE A 104 -5.06 1.79 -13.58
C ILE A 104 -4.03 2.67 -12.86
N ILE A 105 -2.91 2.99 -13.51
CA ILE A 105 -1.90 3.89 -12.94
C ILE A 105 -2.49 5.26 -12.67
N VAL A 106 -3.26 5.83 -13.60
CA VAL A 106 -3.91 7.13 -13.41
C VAL A 106 -4.91 7.07 -12.26
N ALA A 107 -5.75 6.03 -12.23
CA ALA A 107 -6.71 5.84 -11.14
C ALA A 107 -6.01 5.77 -9.77
N LEU A 108 -4.95 4.96 -9.66
CA LEU A 108 -4.24 4.74 -8.39
C LEU A 108 -3.33 5.90 -7.99
N TRP A 109 -2.63 6.54 -8.92
CA TRP A 109 -1.58 7.51 -8.59
C TRP A 109 -1.97 8.98 -8.83
N VAL A 110 -3.11 9.23 -9.45
CA VAL A 110 -3.63 10.59 -9.68
C VAL A 110 -4.94 10.80 -8.92
N VAL A 111 -5.88 9.87 -9.03
CA VAL A 111 -7.23 10.04 -8.45
C VAL A 111 -7.29 9.59 -6.99
N CYS A 112 -6.77 8.40 -6.67
CA CYS A 112 -6.80 7.87 -5.31
C CYS A 112 -6.03 8.71 -4.27
N PRO A 113 -4.84 9.30 -4.53
CA PRO A 113 -4.06 9.93 -3.47
C PRO A 113 -4.78 11.03 -2.69
N PRO A 114 -5.41 12.06 -3.29
CA PRO A 114 -6.13 13.07 -2.52
C PRO A 114 -7.24 12.47 -1.64
N LEU A 115 -7.96 11.46 -2.16
CA LEU A 115 -9.04 10.79 -1.43
C LEU A 115 -8.50 9.94 -0.28
N VAL A 116 -7.45 9.15 -0.53
CA VAL A 116 -6.74 8.35 0.47
C VAL A 116 -6.23 9.25 1.59
N GLY A 117 -5.57 10.36 1.24
CA GLY A 117 -5.08 11.30 2.24
C GLY A 117 -6.19 11.91 3.08
N TYR A 118 -7.31 12.30 2.47
CA TYR A 118 -8.47 12.81 3.19
C TYR A 118 -9.07 11.79 4.17
N VAL A 119 -9.26 10.53 3.74
CA VAL A 119 -9.85 9.52 4.62
C VAL A 119 -8.89 9.05 5.71
N VAL A 120 -7.58 9.05 5.45
CA VAL A 120 -6.54 8.82 6.47
C VAL A 120 -6.58 9.94 7.49
N TYR A 121 -6.58 11.20 7.06
CA TYR A 121 -6.70 12.33 7.99
C TYR A 121 -7.95 12.20 8.86
N LYS A 122 -9.10 11.87 8.25
CA LYS A 122 -10.36 11.65 8.99
C LYS A 122 -10.32 10.45 9.94
N ALA A 123 -9.53 9.43 9.66
CA ALA A 123 -9.28 8.34 10.60
C ALA A 123 -8.50 8.86 11.82
N PHE A 124 -7.43 9.62 11.61
CA PHE A 124 -6.66 10.21 12.70
C PHE A 124 -7.50 11.20 13.52
N ASP A 125 -8.31 12.02 12.88
CA ASP A 125 -9.28 12.95 13.48
C ASP A 125 -10.26 12.21 14.41
N ALA A 126 -10.85 11.11 13.92
CA ALA A 126 -11.76 10.27 14.70
C ALA A 126 -11.10 9.61 15.94
N HIS A 127 -9.77 9.46 15.95
CA HIS A 127 -9.01 8.95 17.08
C HIS A 127 -8.40 10.06 17.97
N ALA A 128 -8.78 11.33 17.73
CA ALA A 128 -8.27 12.54 18.38
C ALA A 128 -6.75 12.72 18.21
N LEU A 129 -6.25 12.50 16.99
CA LEU A 129 -4.83 12.58 16.63
C LEU A 129 -4.52 13.56 15.50
N ALA A 130 -5.55 14.15 14.89
CA ALA A 130 -5.36 15.19 13.89
C ALA A 130 -4.98 16.51 14.57
N THR A 131 -4.13 17.28 13.89
CA THR A 131 -3.81 18.66 14.28
C THR A 131 -4.93 19.60 13.85
N PRO A 132 -5.16 20.72 14.56
CA PRO A 132 -6.20 21.70 14.22
C PRO A 132 -5.87 22.57 12.98
N ILE A 133 -4.88 22.18 12.17
CA ILE A 133 -4.41 22.94 11.02
C ILE A 133 -5.41 22.78 9.86
N PRO A 134 -5.69 23.83 9.06
CA PRO A 134 -6.55 23.70 7.89
C PRO A 134 -6.00 22.66 6.90
N PHE A 135 -6.72 21.55 6.77
CA PHE A 135 -6.33 20.45 5.90
C PHE A 135 -6.67 20.78 4.44
N SER A 136 -5.66 21.20 3.67
CA SER A 136 -5.84 21.59 2.27
C SER A 136 -5.72 20.40 1.32
N PHE A 137 -6.22 20.55 0.08
CA PHE A 137 -6.11 19.54 -0.97
C PHE A 137 -4.66 19.08 -1.21
N LYS A 138 -3.70 20.00 -1.18
CA LYS A 138 -2.27 19.69 -1.31
C LYS A 138 -1.77 18.78 -0.18
N HIS A 139 -2.20 19.03 1.07
CA HIS A 139 -1.85 18.18 2.21
C HIS A 139 -2.49 16.80 2.06
N ALA A 140 -3.75 16.72 1.61
CA ALA A 140 -4.42 15.47 1.31
C ALA A 140 -3.66 14.66 0.25
N THR A 141 -3.31 15.26 -0.87
CA THR A 141 -2.57 14.58 -1.94
C THR A 141 -1.21 14.08 -1.45
N LEU A 142 -0.43 14.89 -0.72
CA LEU A 142 0.87 14.48 -0.20
C LEU A 142 0.77 13.37 0.84
N LEU A 143 -0.23 13.43 1.73
CA LEU A 143 -0.49 12.38 2.73
C LEU A 143 -0.89 11.08 2.04
N GLY A 144 -1.75 11.14 1.01
CA GLY A 144 -2.15 10.01 0.21
C GLY A 144 -0.99 9.39 -0.56
N LEU A 145 -0.20 10.19 -1.28
CA LEU A 145 0.98 9.72 -2.00
C LEU A 145 1.99 9.05 -1.06
N THR A 146 2.23 9.65 0.11
CA THR A 146 3.11 9.05 1.12
C THR A 146 2.54 7.71 1.59
N THR A 147 1.25 7.65 1.91
CA THR A 147 0.58 6.42 2.32
C THR A 147 0.73 5.33 1.26
N MET A 148 0.35 5.63 0.02
CA MET A 148 0.38 4.67 -1.08
C MET A 148 1.81 4.21 -1.39
N ALA A 149 2.79 5.11 -1.44
CA ALA A 149 4.19 4.75 -1.68
C ALA A 149 4.72 3.76 -0.64
N TRP A 150 4.45 3.98 0.65
CA TRP A 150 4.90 3.08 1.71
C TRP A 150 4.10 1.77 1.75
N THR A 151 2.81 1.79 1.40
CA THR A 151 2.01 0.57 1.25
C THR A 151 2.55 -0.28 0.09
N THR A 152 2.77 0.32 -1.09
CA THR A 152 3.33 -0.38 -2.25
C THR A 152 4.72 -0.95 -1.97
N LEU A 153 5.58 -0.22 -1.24
CA LEU A 153 6.87 -0.75 -0.80
C LEU A 153 6.69 -1.96 0.13
N GLY A 154 5.70 -1.91 1.03
CA GLY A 154 5.30 -3.04 1.85
C GLY A 154 4.87 -4.25 1.03
N ASP A 155 4.05 -4.05 0.00
CA ASP A 155 3.61 -5.11 -0.93
C ASP A 155 4.79 -5.80 -1.61
N PHE A 156 5.78 -5.04 -2.08
CA PHE A 156 7.00 -5.60 -2.65
C PHE A 156 7.80 -6.41 -1.63
N VAL A 157 7.99 -5.88 -0.42
CA VAL A 157 8.76 -6.56 0.64
C VAL A 157 8.06 -7.84 1.09
N VAL A 158 6.76 -7.78 1.36
CA VAL A 158 5.97 -8.94 1.78
C VAL A 158 5.93 -9.97 0.66
N GLY A 159 5.68 -9.55 -0.59
CA GLY A 159 5.71 -10.42 -1.76
C GLY A 159 7.05 -11.14 -1.91
N TRP A 160 8.16 -10.41 -1.83
CA TRP A 160 9.51 -11.00 -1.91
C TRP A 160 9.77 -12.04 -0.80
N LEU A 161 9.38 -11.73 0.44
CA LEU A 161 9.58 -12.60 1.59
C LEU A 161 8.66 -13.82 1.60
N THR A 162 7.50 -13.75 0.95
CA THR A 162 6.49 -14.81 0.93
C THR A 162 6.53 -15.66 -0.34
N ALA A 163 7.11 -15.16 -1.43
CA ALA A 163 7.31 -15.88 -2.69
C ALA A 163 7.96 -17.27 -2.55
N PRO A 164 8.96 -17.49 -1.67
CA PRO A 164 9.60 -18.79 -1.51
C PRO A 164 8.90 -19.67 -0.47
N LEU A 165 7.64 -19.42 -0.08
CA LEU A 165 6.97 -20.24 0.93
C LEU A 165 5.92 -21.17 0.31
N PRO A 166 5.78 -22.41 0.81
CA PRO A 166 4.75 -23.33 0.34
C PRO A 166 3.36 -22.82 0.74
N TYR A 167 2.38 -22.83 -0.18
CA TYR A 167 1.03 -22.25 -0.05
C TYR A 167 0.31 -22.38 1.32
N ARG A 168 0.57 -23.44 2.09
CA ARG A 168 -0.03 -23.64 3.41
C ARG A 168 0.53 -22.64 4.42
N GLY A 169 -0.25 -21.61 4.75
CA GLY A 169 0.08 -20.62 5.80
C GLY A 169 0.70 -19.32 5.30
N VAL A 170 1.06 -19.23 4.01
CA VAL A 170 1.66 -18.03 3.41
C VAL A 170 0.74 -16.82 3.51
N HIS A 171 -0.56 -17.02 3.27
CA HIS A 171 -1.53 -15.94 3.35
C HIS A 171 -1.66 -15.37 4.77
N LEU A 172 -1.67 -16.23 5.79
CA LEU A 172 -1.75 -15.78 7.18
C LEU A 172 -0.48 -15.00 7.57
N LEU A 173 0.69 -15.51 7.20
CA LEU A 173 1.95 -14.82 7.42
C LEU A 173 1.99 -13.47 6.70
N ALA A 174 1.60 -13.42 5.42
CA ALA A 174 1.53 -12.20 4.64
C ALA A 174 0.62 -11.16 5.30
N VAL A 175 -0.57 -11.57 5.74
CA VAL A 175 -1.51 -10.70 6.47
C VAL A 175 -0.88 -10.15 7.75
N LEU A 176 -0.22 -10.98 8.55
CA LEU A 176 0.48 -10.54 9.76
C LEU A 176 1.61 -9.53 9.43
N MET A 177 2.36 -9.77 8.36
CA MET A 177 3.40 -8.86 7.90
C MET A 177 2.82 -7.53 7.40
N TYR A 178 1.68 -7.54 6.70
CA TYR A 178 0.99 -6.31 6.28
C TYR A 178 0.46 -5.51 7.47
N ILE A 179 -0.09 -6.17 8.47
CA ILE A 179 -0.53 -5.54 9.72
C ILE A 179 0.67 -4.87 10.39
N ALA A 180 1.77 -5.60 10.58
CA ALA A 180 2.98 -5.08 11.20
C ALA A 180 3.56 -3.90 10.39
N TRP A 181 3.67 -4.05 9.07
CA TRP A 181 4.15 -2.98 8.20
C TRP A 181 3.27 -1.73 8.29
N GLY A 182 1.95 -1.90 8.23
CA GLY A 182 0.99 -0.81 8.37
C GLY A 182 1.13 -0.09 9.71
N MET A 183 1.21 -0.83 10.81
CA MET A 183 1.27 -0.27 12.16
C MET A 183 2.58 0.43 12.49
N TYR A 184 3.72 -0.11 12.04
CA TYR A 184 5.05 0.35 12.47
C TYR A 184 5.80 1.16 11.42
N ILE A 185 5.44 1.01 10.13
CA ILE A 185 6.08 1.75 9.05
C ILE A 185 5.14 2.84 8.52
N VAL A 186 3.91 2.49 8.14
CA VAL A 186 2.99 3.42 7.47
C VAL A 186 2.40 4.43 8.46
N LEU A 187 1.79 3.98 9.57
CA LEU A 187 1.13 4.87 10.54
C LEU A 187 2.05 5.99 11.09
N PRO A 188 3.29 5.75 11.53
CA PRO A 188 4.15 6.82 12.05
C PRO A 188 4.53 7.86 10.99
N ARG A 189 4.52 7.49 9.70
CA ARG A 189 4.78 8.42 8.60
C ARG A 189 3.55 9.25 8.28
N GLN A 190 2.36 8.65 8.32
CA GLN A 190 1.08 9.36 8.23
C GLN A 190 0.96 10.39 9.36
N ALA A 191 1.21 9.97 10.60
CA ALA A 191 1.18 10.85 11.77
C ALA A 191 2.15 12.04 11.64
N ARG A 192 3.41 11.77 11.25
CA ARG A 192 4.41 12.82 11.00
C ARG A 192 4.01 13.76 9.87
N ARG A 193 3.28 13.29 8.86
CA ARG A 193 2.78 14.12 7.76
C ARG A 193 1.57 14.97 8.15
N ILE A 194 0.72 14.48 9.05
CA ILE A 194 -0.42 15.24 9.60
C ILE A 194 0.07 16.32 10.57
N ALA A 195 1.14 16.04 11.31
CA ALA A 195 1.73 16.99 12.26
C ALA A 195 2.52 18.15 11.59
N ARG A 196 2.77 18.08 10.28
CA ARG A 196 3.52 19.08 9.50
C ARG A 196 2.58 19.86 8.60
#